data_AF-A0A2I1GM52-F1
#
_entry.id   AF-A0A2I1GM52-F1
#
_cell.length_a   1.000
_cell.length_b   1.000
_cell.length_c   1.000
_cell.angle_alpha   90.00
_cell.angle_beta   90.00
_cell.angle_gamma   90.00
#
_symmetry.space_group_name_H-M   'P 1'
#
loop_
_entity.id
_entity.type
_entity.pdbx_description
1 polymer ?
#
loop_
_entity_poly.entity_id
_entity_poly.type
_entity_poly.pdbx_seq_one_letter_code
_entity_poly.pdbx_strand_id
1 'polypeptide(L)'
;LFYLLPHQRRWQTWFPEVIHYYANVDKTRIEIERLIKEGEWDNKEFTEMREKLLKELQIKHNPIDNEIILEKLSALENLEKSYHEKLEKLEKLDKLEKLDNLEKLEEKLDKLEKLDNLEKLEESYCEKVDKLEKLGKSYDEKLDKLEKLDKLDSKLDKLEKLDKLDSKLDKLEKLLEEIHAK
;
A
#
# COMPACT_ATOMS: atom_id res chain seq x y z
N LEU A 1 -37.83 62.43 -32.75
CA LEU A 1 -38.13 61.65 -31.53
C LEU A 1 -37.61 62.26 -30.22
N PHE A 2 -36.46 62.95 -30.21
CA PHE A 2 -35.83 63.46 -28.98
C PHE A 2 -36.59 64.60 -28.26
N TYR A 3 -37.55 65.24 -28.92
CA TYR A 3 -38.32 66.36 -28.36
C TYR A 3 -39.72 65.97 -27.84
N LEU A 4 -40.03 64.67 -27.75
CA LEU A 4 -41.35 64.18 -27.30
C LEU A 4 -41.36 63.76 -25.83
N LEU A 5 -42.47 64.02 -25.15
CA LEU A 5 -42.67 63.61 -23.75
C LEU A 5 -42.74 62.07 -23.63
N PRO A 6 -42.35 61.48 -22.48
CA PRO A 6 -42.32 60.03 -22.29
C PRO A 6 -43.63 59.30 -22.60
N HIS A 7 -44.79 59.93 -22.39
CA HIS A 7 -46.09 59.31 -22.68
C HIS A 7 -46.39 59.28 -24.20
N GLN A 8 -45.88 60.25 -24.97
CA GLN A 8 -46.09 60.34 -26.42
C GLN A 8 -45.24 59.31 -27.18
N ARG A 9 -44.05 58.98 -26.65
CA ARG A 9 -43.16 57.95 -27.22
C ARG A 9 -43.73 56.53 -27.14
N ARG A 10 -44.72 56.29 -26.29
CA ARG A 10 -45.34 54.96 -26.09
C ARG A 10 -46.58 54.73 -26.95
N TRP A 11 -46.99 55.72 -27.75
CA TRP A 11 -48.10 55.57 -28.67
C TRP A 11 -47.63 54.85 -29.92
N GLN A 12 -48.18 53.66 -30.15
CA GLN A 12 -47.75 52.76 -31.23
C GLN A 12 -47.94 53.37 -32.63
N THR A 13 -48.89 54.29 -32.77
CA THR A 13 -49.14 55.09 -33.99
C THR A 13 -48.11 56.18 -34.25
N TRP A 14 -47.31 56.58 -33.26
CA TRP A 14 -46.33 57.66 -33.36
C TRP A 14 -44.91 57.17 -33.64
N PHE A 15 -44.62 55.89 -33.42
CA PHE A 15 -43.32 55.32 -33.72
C PHE A 15 -43.31 54.88 -35.18
N PRO A 16 -42.48 55.49 -36.05
CA PRO A 16 -42.43 55.10 -37.44
C PRO A 16 -41.88 53.68 -37.58
N GLU A 17 -42.48 52.88 -38.47
CA GLU A 17 -42.05 51.51 -38.75
C GLU A 17 -40.62 51.46 -39.31
N VAL A 18 -40.19 52.52 -39.99
CA VAL A 18 -38.83 52.68 -40.55
C VAL A 18 -38.30 54.04 -40.15
N ILE A 19 -37.10 54.08 -39.56
CA ILE A 19 -36.37 55.32 -39.28
C ILE A 19 -35.22 55.45 -40.28
N HIS A 20 -35.28 56.48 -41.10
CA HIS A 20 -34.18 56.84 -41.99
C HIS A 20 -33.13 57.64 -41.23
N TYR A 21 -31.91 57.14 -41.19
CA TYR A 21 -30.75 57.84 -40.64
C TYR A 21 -29.80 58.21 -41.77
N TYR A 22 -29.31 59.45 -41.75
CA TYR A 22 -28.25 59.90 -42.63
C TYR A 22 -26.92 59.80 -41.90
N ALA A 23 -25.98 59.04 -42.46
CA ALA A 23 -24.60 58.96 -41.99
C ALA A 23 -23.67 59.39 -43.12
N ASN A 24 -22.65 60.18 -42.78
CA ASN A 24 -21.64 60.60 -43.74
C ASN A 24 -20.65 59.45 -43.97
N VAL A 25 -20.52 59.02 -45.23
CA VAL A 25 -19.69 57.87 -45.65
C VAL A 25 -18.24 57.98 -45.16
N ASP A 26 -17.61 59.16 -45.27
CA ASP A 26 -16.22 59.35 -44.87
C ASP A 26 -16.05 59.24 -43.35
N LYS A 27 -16.96 59.86 -42.59
CA LYS A 27 -16.96 59.76 -41.12
C LYS A 27 -17.18 58.33 -40.66
N THR A 28 -18.12 57.62 -41.29
CA THR A 28 -18.41 56.22 -40.97
C THR A 28 -17.23 55.31 -41.28
N ARG A 29 -16.52 55.53 -42.40
CA ARG A 29 -15.32 54.77 -42.73
C ARG A 29 -14.23 54.94 -41.67
N ILE A 30 -13.94 56.19 -41.27
CA ILE A 30 -12.94 56.50 -40.24
C ILE A 30 -13.28 55.81 -38.92
N GLU A 31 -14.55 55.86 -38.50
CA GLU A 31 -14.99 55.28 -37.25
C GLU A 31 -14.87 53.75 -37.25
N ILE A 32 -15.28 53.09 -38.34
CA ILE A 32 -15.17 51.63 -38.48
C ILE A 32 -13.72 51.19 -38.50
N GLU A 33 -12.84 51.89 -39.20
CA GLU A 33 -11.40 51.62 -39.19
C GLU A 33 -10.79 51.77 -37.78
N ARG A 34 -11.27 52.74 -36.98
CA ARG A 34 -10.88 52.88 -35.57
C ARG A 34 -11.33 51.67 -34.75
N LEU A 35 -12.60 51.28 -34.86
CA LEU A 35 -13.17 50.13 -34.13
C LEU A 35 -12.48 48.81 -34.50
N ILE A 36 -12.07 48.64 -35.75
CA ILE A 36 -11.29 47.48 -36.20
C ILE A 36 -9.92 47.48 -35.49
N LYS A 37 -9.21 48.62 -35.48
CA LYS A 37 -7.91 48.74 -34.81
C LYS A 37 -7.99 48.54 -33.30
N GLU A 38 -9.10 48.96 -32.69
CA GLU A 38 -9.36 48.79 -31.26
C GLU A 38 -9.87 47.37 -30.91
N GLY A 39 -10.15 46.53 -31.92
CA GLY A 39 -10.67 45.17 -31.72
C GLY A 39 -12.15 45.12 -31.26
N GLU A 40 -12.84 46.26 -31.25
CA GLU A 40 -14.24 46.38 -30.82
C GLU A 40 -15.25 46.14 -31.95
N TRP A 41 -14.77 46.09 -33.20
CA TRP A 41 -15.63 45.85 -34.36
C TRP A 41 -16.27 44.46 -34.26
N ASP A 42 -15.50 43.40 -34.01
CA ASP A 42 -15.93 42.00 -34.10
C ASP A 42 -16.77 41.48 -32.93
N ASN A 43 -18.02 41.97 -32.87
CA ASN A 43 -19.08 41.44 -32.01
C ASN A 43 -19.86 40.29 -32.72
N LYS A 44 -20.39 39.35 -31.93
CA LYS A 44 -21.24 38.22 -32.37
C LYS A 44 -22.61 38.65 -32.89
N GLU A 45 -23.04 39.87 -32.61
CA GLU A 45 -24.33 40.40 -33.05
C GLU A 45 -24.22 41.07 -34.44
N PHE A 46 -25.27 40.90 -35.25
CA PHE A 46 -25.44 41.59 -36.55
C PHE A 46 -24.34 41.36 -37.59
N THR A 47 -23.73 40.17 -37.61
CA THR A 47 -22.64 39.79 -38.54
C THR A 47 -22.99 40.09 -40.00
N GLU A 48 -24.17 39.70 -40.46
CA GLU A 48 -24.61 39.94 -41.85
C GLU A 48 -24.72 41.43 -42.21
N MET A 49 -25.18 42.27 -41.28
CA MET A 49 -25.29 43.72 -41.51
C MET A 49 -23.91 44.38 -41.53
N ARG A 50 -22.98 43.90 -40.68
CA ARG A 50 -21.61 44.39 -40.64
C ARG A 50 -20.84 44.03 -41.90
N GLU A 51 -20.98 42.81 -42.41
CA GLU A 51 -20.39 42.41 -43.70
C GLU A 51 -20.92 43.22 -44.87
N LYS A 52 -22.25 43.43 -44.92
CA LYS A 52 -22.88 44.31 -45.92
C LYS A 52 -22.32 45.74 -45.82
N LEU A 53 -22.18 46.28 -44.62
CA LEU A 53 -21.66 47.63 -44.40
C LEU A 53 -20.20 47.77 -44.83
N LEU A 54 -19.34 46.79 -44.53
CA LEU A 54 -17.95 46.77 -45.00
C LEU A 54 -17.86 46.73 -46.53
N LYS A 55 -18.74 45.95 -47.17
CA LYS A 55 -18.83 45.84 -48.63
C LYS A 55 -19.25 47.16 -49.28
N GLU A 56 -20.29 47.81 -48.75
CA GLU A 56 -20.77 49.12 -49.23
C GLU A 56 -19.71 50.22 -49.07
N LEU A 57 -18.99 50.20 -47.94
CA LEU A 57 -17.93 51.18 -47.65
C LEU A 57 -16.59 50.85 -48.31
N GLN A 58 -16.49 49.72 -49.01
CA GLN A 58 -15.28 49.20 -49.65
C GLN A 58 -14.08 49.06 -48.69
N ILE A 59 -14.36 48.73 -47.42
CA ILE A 59 -13.34 48.52 -46.40
C ILE A 59 -12.85 47.07 -46.50
N LYS A 60 -11.55 46.88 -46.72
CA LYS A 60 -10.93 45.55 -46.67
C LYS A 60 -10.71 45.17 -45.21
N HIS A 61 -11.58 44.31 -44.68
CA HIS A 61 -11.46 43.75 -43.35
C HIS A 61 -11.40 42.23 -43.46
N ASN A 62 -10.33 41.63 -42.94
CA ASN A 62 -10.26 40.19 -42.76
C ASN A 62 -10.53 39.92 -41.28
N PRO A 63 -11.68 39.36 -40.88
CA PRO A 63 -12.05 39.15 -39.47
C PRO A 63 -11.16 38.13 -38.75
N ILE A 64 -10.25 37.51 -39.49
CA ILE A 64 -9.26 36.57 -38.98
C ILE A 64 -7.96 37.35 -38.88
N ASP A 65 -7.72 37.99 -37.74
CA ASP A 65 -6.38 38.44 -37.34
C ASP A 65 -5.53 37.18 -37.12
N ASN A 66 -4.96 36.71 -38.24
CA ASN A 66 -4.11 35.52 -38.29
C ASN A 66 -2.98 35.58 -37.27
N GLU A 67 -2.53 36.78 -36.88
CA GLU A 67 -1.47 37.02 -35.91
C GLU A 67 -1.84 36.55 -34.49
N ILE A 68 -3.03 36.91 -33.99
CA ILE A 68 -3.51 36.49 -32.66
C ILE A 68 -3.75 34.97 -32.62
N ILE A 69 -4.23 34.40 -33.71
CA ILE A 69 -4.41 32.95 -33.84
C ILE A 69 -3.05 32.25 -33.88
N LEU A 70 -2.06 32.81 -34.58
CA LEU A 70 -0.71 32.26 -34.65
C LEU A 70 -0.04 32.26 -33.27
N GLU A 71 -0.16 33.35 -32.51
CA GLU A 71 0.34 33.43 -31.15
C GLU A 71 -0.30 32.36 -30.25
N LYS A 72 -1.63 32.21 -30.30
CA LYS A 72 -2.34 31.18 -29.52
C LYS A 72 -1.95 29.77 -29.93
N LEU A 73 -1.75 29.51 -31.23
CA LEU A 73 -1.29 28.22 -31.74
C LEU A 73 0.13 27.89 -31.26
N SER A 74 1.06 28.85 -31.32
CA SER A 74 2.42 28.66 -30.82
C SER A 74 2.45 28.39 -29.30
N ALA A 75 1.58 29.04 -28.53
CA ALA A 75 1.45 28.81 -27.10
C ALA A 75 0.92 27.41 -26.78
N LEU A 76 -0.07 26.94 -27.55
CA LEU A 76 -0.61 25.57 -27.44
C LEU A 76 0.44 24.51 -27.79
N GLU A 77 1.20 24.72 -28.86
CA GLU A 77 2.27 23.80 -29.27
C GLU A 77 3.37 23.69 -28.21
N ASN A 78 3.76 24.81 -27.58
CA ASN A 78 4.72 24.81 -26.48
C ASN A 78 4.19 24.10 -25.23
N LEU A 79 2.90 24.25 -24.94
CA LEU A 79 2.25 23.57 -23.83
C LEU A 79 2.21 22.04 -24.07
N GLU A 80 1.86 21.61 -25.28
CA GLU A 80 1.84 20.21 -25.70
C GLU A 80 3.23 19.56 -25.56
N LYS A 81 4.28 20.24 -26.03
CA LYS A 81 5.68 19.80 -25.84
C LYS A 81 6.04 19.66 -24.36
N SER A 82 5.63 20.60 -23.51
CA SER A 82 5.87 20.53 -22.06
C SER A 82 5.16 19.35 -21.40
N TYR A 83 3.94 19.03 -21.81
CA TYR A 83 3.21 17.86 -21.30
C TYR A 83 3.86 16.55 -21.74
N HIS A 84 4.32 16.45 -22.98
CA HIS A 84 5.04 15.26 -23.46
C HIS A 84 6.34 15.00 -22.68
N GLU A 85 7.13 16.03 -22.39
CA GLU A 85 8.34 15.87 -21.55
C GLU A 85 8.02 15.39 -20.13
N LYS A 86 6.93 15.87 -19.53
CA LYS A 86 6.51 15.45 -18.19
C LYS A 86 6.04 14.00 -18.18
N LEU A 87 5.27 13.58 -19.19
CA LEU A 87 4.81 12.20 -19.35
C LEU A 87 6.00 11.23 -19.47
N GLU A 88 6.99 11.59 -20.29
CA GLU A 88 8.17 10.73 -20.49
C GLU A 88 8.99 10.55 -19.20
N LYS A 89 9.07 11.59 -18.36
CA LYS A 89 9.70 11.50 -17.02
C LYS A 89 8.93 10.59 -16.07
N LEU A 90 7.60 10.61 -16.14
CA LEU A 90 6.73 9.82 -15.28
C LEU A 90 6.79 8.32 -15.62
N GLU A 91 6.80 7.98 -16.91
CA GLU A 91 6.98 6.59 -17.37
C GLU A 91 8.33 6.00 -16.95
N LYS A 92 9.39 6.81 -16.89
CA LYS A 92 10.71 6.35 -16.45
C LYS A 92 10.73 6.02 -14.96
N LEU A 93 9.95 6.74 -14.15
CA LEU A 93 9.86 6.52 -12.70
C LEU A 93 9.11 5.23 -12.35
N ASP A 94 7.98 4.99 -13.01
CA ASP A 94 7.14 3.80 -12.76
C ASP A 94 7.86 2.49 -13.08
N LYS A 95 8.82 2.51 -14.01
CA LYS A 95 9.60 1.33 -14.41
C LYS A 95 10.72 0.97 -13.43
N LEU A 96 11.26 1.92 -12.67
CA LEU A 96 12.49 1.70 -11.90
C LEU A 96 12.28 1.27 -10.45
N GLU A 97 11.19 1.71 -9.80
CA GLU A 97 11.06 1.59 -8.35
C GLU A 97 10.32 0.32 -7.89
N LYS A 98 9.51 -0.28 -8.77
CA LYS A 98 8.62 -1.39 -8.40
C LYS A 98 9.22 -2.79 -8.62
N LEU A 99 10.09 -2.98 -9.61
CA LEU A 99 10.55 -4.32 -10.01
C LEU A 99 11.72 -4.85 -9.17
N ASP A 100 12.81 -4.09 -9.06
CA ASP A 100 14.06 -4.57 -8.43
C ASP A 100 13.94 -4.84 -6.92
N ASN A 101 13.04 -4.13 -6.24
CA ASN A 101 12.87 -4.26 -4.79
C ASN A 101 11.94 -5.42 -4.41
N LEU A 102 10.97 -5.76 -5.27
CA LEU A 102 10.05 -6.87 -5.05
C LEU A 102 10.75 -8.21 -5.25
N GLU A 103 11.54 -8.37 -6.31
CA GLU A 103 12.27 -9.61 -6.60
C GLU A 103 13.29 -9.94 -5.49
N LYS A 104 14.00 -8.93 -4.97
CA LYS A 104 14.90 -9.07 -3.81
C LYS A 104 14.19 -9.39 -2.50
N LEU A 105 12.92 -9.03 -2.35
CA LEU A 105 12.08 -9.37 -1.20
C LEU A 105 11.57 -10.80 -1.29
N GLU A 106 11.20 -11.24 -2.50
CA GLU A 106 10.75 -12.59 -2.80
C GLU A 106 11.86 -13.62 -2.51
N GLU A 107 13.10 -13.36 -2.96
CA GLU A 107 14.26 -14.21 -2.62
C GLU A 107 14.56 -14.30 -1.10
N LYS A 108 14.23 -13.25 -0.33
CA LYS A 108 14.40 -13.25 1.13
C LYS A 108 13.30 -14.07 1.81
N LEU A 109 12.09 -14.07 1.26
CA LEU A 109 10.96 -14.88 1.71
C LEU A 109 11.22 -16.37 1.52
N ASP A 110 11.79 -16.79 0.39
CA ASP A 110 12.19 -18.18 0.14
C ASP A 110 13.25 -18.71 1.13
N LYS A 111 14.12 -17.82 1.64
CA LYS A 111 15.08 -18.18 2.70
C LYS A 111 14.41 -18.36 4.06
N LEU A 112 13.31 -17.66 4.31
CA LEU A 112 12.49 -17.78 5.52
C LEU A 112 11.68 -19.08 5.52
N GLU A 113 11.19 -19.55 4.38
CA GLU A 113 10.48 -20.84 4.28
C GLU A 113 11.38 -22.04 4.68
N LYS A 114 12.70 -21.90 4.57
CA LYS A 114 13.65 -22.92 5.06
C LYS A 114 13.70 -23.03 6.59
N LEU A 115 13.20 -22.04 7.35
CA LEU A 115 13.08 -22.10 8.81
C LEU A 115 11.94 -23.03 9.28
N ASP A 116 10.90 -23.26 8.48
CA ASP A 116 9.84 -24.24 8.84
C ASP A 116 10.40 -25.66 9.03
N ASN A 117 11.49 -26.00 8.34
CA ASN A 117 12.16 -27.29 8.52
C ASN A 117 12.93 -27.36 9.85
N LEU A 118 13.35 -26.23 10.41
CA LEU A 118 13.95 -26.15 11.75
C LEU A 118 12.90 -26.38 12.82
N GLU A 119 11.70 -25.84 12.66
CA GLU A 119 10.59 -26.03 13.61
C GLU A 119 10.17 -27.51 13.69
N LYS A 120 10.05 -28.19 12.54
CA LYS A 120 9.82 -29.64 12.48
C LYS A 120 10.95 -30.46 13.12
N LEU A 121 12.19 -30.00 12.98
CA LEU A 121 13.34 -30.66 13.59
C LEU A 121 13.29 -30.51 15.12
N GLU A 122 12.96 -29.32 15.60
CA GLU A 122 12.81 -28.98 17.01
C GLU A 122 11.71 -29.83 17.67
N GLU A 123 10.56 -29.98 17.02
CA GLU A 123 9.49 -30.89 17.45
C GLU A 123 9.98 -32.34 17.60
N SER A 124 10.72 -32.85 16.61
CA SER A 124 11.31 -34.20 16.66
C SER A 124 12.31 -34.35 17.81
N TYR A 125 13.06 -33.30 18.16
CA TYR A 125 13.98 -33.32 19.30
C TYR A 125 13.21 -33.33 20.63
N CYS A 126 12.15 -32.53 20.78
CA CYS A 126 11.28 -32.55 21.96
C CYS A 126 10.71 -33.94 22.22
N GLU A 127 10.22 -34.64 21.20
CA GLU A 127 9.72 -36.01 21.37
C GLU A 127 10.79 -37.00 21.85
N LYS A 128 12.05 -36.82 21.43
CA LYS A 128 13.18 -37.66 21.88
C LYS A 128 13.51 -37.36 23.34
N VAL A 129 13.45 -36.09 23.75
CA VAL A 129 13.67 -35.67 25.15
C VAL A 129 12.61 -36.29 26.06
N ASP A 130 11.33 -36.26 25.68
CA ASP A 130 10.23 -36.87 26.46
C ASP A 130 10.43 -38.37 26.67
N LYS A 131 10.94 -39.08 25.64
CA LYS A 131 11.25 -40.52 25.72
C LYS A 131 12.40 -40.78 26.70
N LEU A 132 13.43 -39.94 26.68
CA LEU A 132 14.57 -40.04 27.60
C LEU A 132 14.15 -39.76 29.05
N GLU A 133 13.28 -38.78 29.29
CA GLU A 133 12.79 -38.46 30.62
C GLU A 133 11.98 -39.61 31.24
N LYS A 134 11.13 -40.27 30.44
CA LYS A 134 10.39 -41.47 30.85
C LYS A 134 11.33 -42.63 31.20
N LEU A 135 12.40 -42.80 30.41
CA LEU A 135 13.44 -43.80 30.69
C LEU A 135 14.16 -43.49 32.00
N GLY A 136 14.54 -42.24 32.24
CA GLY A 136 15.17 -41.79 33.48
C GLY A 136 14.33 -42.16 34.71
N LYS A 137 13.04 -41.80 34.72
CA LYS A 137 12.10 -42.15 35.80
C LYS A 137 12.03 -43.67 36.05
N SER A 138 12.05 -44.47 34.99
CA SER A 138 12.07 -45.93 35.12
C SER A 138 13.35 -46.48 35.75
N TYR A 139 14.50 -45.86 35.46
CA TYR A 139 15.77 -46.25 36.07
C TYR A 139 15.85 -45.85 37.55
N ASP A 140 15.36 -44.66 37.91
CA ASP A 140 15.30 -44.21 39.30
C ASP A 140 14.46 -45.18 40.17
N GLU A 141 13.29 -45.60 39.67
CA GLU A 141 12.46 -46.59 40.36
C GLU A 141 13.16 -47.97 40.52
N LYS A 142 14.01 -48.35 39.57
CA LYS A 142 14.80 -49.59 39.67
C LYS A 142 15.93 -49.43 40.68
N LEU A 143 16.55 -48.26 40.76
CA LEU A 143 17.60 -47.94 41.72
C LEU A 143 17.04 -48.00 43.16
N ASP A 144 15.87 -47.41 43.39
CA ASP A 144 15.17 -47.46 44.68
C ASP A 144 14.85 -48.89 45.13
N LYS A 145 14.54 -49.78 44.18
CA LYS A 145 14.32 -51.20 44.47
C LYS A 145 15.62 -51.92 44.83
N LEU A 146 16.74 -51.56 44.20
CA LEU A 146 18.05 -52.12 44.48
C LEU A 146 18.56 -51.71 45.87
N GLU A 147 18.42 -50.45 46.25
CA GLU A 147 18.76 -49.98 47.61
C GLU A 147 18.00 -50.72 48.71
N LYS A 148 16.75 -51.12 48.44
CA LYS A 148 15.95 -51.92 49.38
C LYS A 148 16.51 -53.34 49.54
N LEU A 149 17.12 -53.91 48.50
CA LEU A 149 17.81 -55.19 48.55
C LEU A 149 19.10 -55.11 49.38
N ASP A 150 19.92 -54.07 49.20
CA ASP A 150 21.13 -53.86 50.01
C ASP A 150 20.80 -53.79 51.53
N LYS A 151 19.67 -53.15 51.87
CA LYS A 151 19.18 -53.11 53.26
C LYS A 151 18.79 -54.49 53.79
N LEU A 152 18.36 -55.43 52.94
CA LEU A 152 18.05 -56.81 53.34
C LEU A 152 19.31 -57.65 53.51
N ASP A 153 20.34 -57.47 52.67
CA ASP A 153 21.62 -58.17 52.82
C ASP A 153 22.26 -57.89 54.20
N SER A 154 22.24 -56.62 54.64
CA SER A 154 22.72 -56.26 55.98
C SER A 154 21.95 -56.92 57.14
N LYS A 155 20.72 -57.39 56.90
CA LYS A 155 19.93 -58.17 57.87
C LYS A 155 20.28 -59.67 57.78
N LEU A 156 20.57 -60.19 56.59
CA LEU A 156 21.01 -61.57 56.40
C LEU A 156 22.32 -61.86 57.15
N ASP A 157 23.28 -60.93 57.09
CA ASP A 157 24.54 -61.00 57.86
C ASP A 157 24.33 -61.14 59.38
N LYS A 158 23.21 -60.64 59.90
CA LYS A 158 22.86 -60.78 61.32
C LYS A 158 22.28 -62.17 61.63
N LEU A 159 21.58 -62.78 60.68
CA LEU A 159 21.02 -64.13 60.80
C LEU A 159 22.13 -65.18 60.77
N GLU A 160 23.14 -65.02 59.92
CA GLU A 160 24.29 -65.94 59.88
C GLU A 160 25.10 -65.93 61.19
N LYS A 161 25.04 -64.84 61.97
CA LYS A 161 25.62 -64.79 63.32
C LYS A 161 24.83 -65.63 64.34
N LEU A 162 23.54 -65.87 64.13
CA LEU A 162 22.72 -66.78 64.94
C LEU A 162 23.08 -68.25 64.66
N ASP A 163 23.36 -68.62 63.40
CA ASP A 163 23.80 -69.99 63.07
C ASP A 163 25.11 -70.37 63.80
N LYS A 164 25.99 -69.39 64.01
CA LYS A 164 27.22 -69.57 64.83
C LYS A 164 26.92 -69.80 66.31
N LEU A 165 25.77 -69.38 66.83
CA LEU A 165 25.32 -69.68 68.18
C LEU A 165 24.74 -71.09 68.29
N ASP A 166 23.99 -71.55 67.29
CA ASP A 166 23.47 -72.92 67.25
C ASP A 166 24.59 -73.95 67.30
N SER A 167 25.65 -73.76 66.50
CA SER A 167 26.83 -74.64 66.56
C SER A 167 27.58 -74.63 67.91
N LYS A 168 27.35 -73.62 68.76
CA LYS A 168 27.86 -73.59 70.14
C LYS A 168 26.90 -74.28 71.11
N LEU A 169 25.59 -74.20 70.87
CA LEU A 169 24.58 -74.90 71.65
C LEU A 169 24.73 -76.43 71.50
N ASP A 170 24.92 -76.93 70.29
CA ASP A 170 25.18 -78.36 70.01
C ASP A 170 26.39 -78.90 70.81
N LYS A 171 27.42 -78.06 70.98
CA LYS A 171 28.61 -78.42 71.77
C LYS A 171 28.31 -78.49 73.26
N LEU A 172 27.45 -77.60 73.76
CA LEU A 172 27.02 -77.62 75.17
C LEU A 172 26.11 -78.81 75.46
N GLU A 173 25.21 -79.17 74.54
CA GLU A 173 24.36 -80.36 74.67
C GLU A 173 25.19 -81.64 74.78
N LYS A 174 26.19 -81.83 73.90
CA LYS A 174 27.12 -82.96 73.99
C LYS A 174 27.85 -83.04 75.33
N LEU A 175 28.27 -81.89 75.87
CA LEU A 175 28.91 -81.85 77.19
C LEU A 175 27.94 -82.19 78.33
N LEU A 176 26.66 -81.84 78.20
CA LEU A 176 25.64 -82.17 79.20
C LEU A 176 25.34 -83.67 79.23
N GLU A 177 25.26 -84.32 78.06
CA GLU A 177 25.11 -85.77 77.95
C GLU A 177 26.28 -86.53 78.59
N GLU A 178 27.51 -86.04 78.41
CA GLU A 178 28.70 -86.59 79.07
C GLU A 178 28.69 -86.44 80.59
N ILE A 179 28.08 -85.37 81.12
CA ILE A 179 27.92 -85.17 82.58
C ILE A 179 26.85 -86.11 83.14
N HIS A 180 25.73 -86.30 82.44
CA HIS A 180 24.64 -87.18 82.88
C HIS A 180 24.97 -88.68 82.78
N ALA A 181 25.98 -89.05 82.00
CA ALA A 181 26.47 -90.43 81.87
C ALA A 181 27.51 -90.85 82.93
N LYS A 182 27.88 -89.96 83.86
CA LYS A 182 28.76 -90.22 85.02
C LYS A 182 27.97 -90.33 86.32
#